data_AF-A0A6F8VHV3-F1
#
_entry.id   AF-A0A6F8VHV3-F1
#
_cell.length_a   1.000
_cell.length_b   1.000
_cell.length_c   1.000
_cell.angle_alpha   90.00
_cell.angle_beta   90.00
_cell.angle_gamma   90.00
#
_symmetry.space_group_name_H-M   'P 1'
#
loop_
_entity.id
_entity.type
_entity.pdbx_description
1 polymer ?
#
loop_
_entity_poly.entity_id
_entity_poly.type
_entity_poly.pdbx_seq_one_letter_code
_entity_poly.pdbx_strand_id
1 'polypeptide(L)'
;MSEEKNLCVVHEAIIGAFGLPPGKLYVSIKGDPSLRETVPLRPRQESRIDRSADQVLETCGWLLRKTGCYGIYIGFNSSEVRTESVFNPFNYEIHDAETLIQDGYKERHFVKVPYQKKMKIIRKVRDSVQTGPLRAYLPPHWQILMDRQRKEWQPMDKKDIERIMQSFNKLREIEGFYLRNAAVSLAQGLVRATFNCDGTYIVAAEFFPQFVRDITP
;
A
#
# COMPACT_ATOMS: atom_id res chain seq x y z
N MET A 1 -26.64 8.84 -30.54
CA MET A 1 -27.34 7.67 -29.95
C MET A 1 -26.40 6.52 -29.52
N SER A 2 -25.08 6.58 -29.72
CA SER A 2 -24.14 5.54 -29.26
C SER A 2 -23.31 5.91 -28.02
N GLU A 3 -23.19 7.20 -27.66
CA GLU A 3 -22.42 7.64 -26.48
C GLU A 3 -23.23 7.63 -25.17
N GLU A 4 -24.55 7.87 -25.21
CA GLU A 4 -25.38 7.89 -24.01
C GLU A 4 -25.57 6.51 -23.36
N LYS A 5 -25.38 5.41 -24.10
CA LYS A 5 -25.52 4.05 -23.55
C LYS A 5 -24.36 3.61 -22.66
N ASN A 6 -23.21 4.28 -22.70
CA ASN A 6 -22.07 3.98 -21.83
C ASN A 6 -22.13 4.69 -20.47
N LEU A 7 -22.99 5.71 -20.30
CA LEU A 7 -23.15 6.42 -19.03
C LEU A 7 -23.94 5.62 -17.98
N CYS A 8 -24.57 4.51 -18.37
CA CYS A 8 -25.37 3.65 -17.49
C CYS A 8 -24.60 2.41 -16.97
N VAL A 9 -23.31 2.26 -17.28
CA VAL A 9 -22.48 1.22 -16.67
C VAL A 9 -21.90 1.79 -15.38
N VAL A 10 -22.40 1.34 -14.23
CA VAL A 10 -21.76 1.63 -12.94
C VAL A 10 -20.37 0.99 -12.97
N HIS A 11 -19.34 1.80 -13.24
CA HIS A 11 -17.97 1.36 -13.11
C HIS A 11 -17.62 1.29 -11.63
N GLU A 12 -17.55 0.07 -11.08
CA GLU A 12 -17.09 -0.16 -9.73
C GLU A 12 -15.65 0.34 -9.55
N ALA A 13 -15.31 0.82 -8.36
CA ALA A 13 -13.95 1.21 -8.05
C ALA A 13 -12.99 0.01 -8.15
N ILE A 14 -11.80 0.24 -8.72
CA ILE A 14 -10.75 -0.79 -8.95
C ILE A 14 -10.37 -1.49 -7.64
N ILE A 15 -10.29 -0.70 -6.57
CA ILE A 15 -10.32 -1.15 -5.18
C ILE A 15 -11.53 -0.46 -4.57
N GLY A 16 -12.57 -1.24 -4.23
CA GLY A 16 -13.76 -0.71 -3.59
C GLY A 16 -13.50 -0.36 -2.13
N ALA A 17 -14.51 0.22 -1.49
CA ALA A 17 -14.52 0.40 -0.03
C ALA A 17 -14.30 -0.92 0.74
N PHE A 18 -14.49 -2.06 0.07
CA PHE A 18 -14.37 -3.41 0.62
C PHE A 18 -13.08 -4.15 0.22
N GLY A 19 -12.15 -3.49 -0.49
CA GLY A 19 -10.88 -4.07 -0.92
C GLY A 19 -10.87 -4.52 -2.38
N LEU A 20 -10.11 -5.57 -2.67
CA LEU A 20 -10.02 -6.14 -4.02
C LEU A 20 -11.36 -6.75 -4.45
N PRO A 21 -11.63 -6.81 -5.77
CA PRO A 21 -12.80 -7.52 -6.29
C PRO A 21 -12.79 -9.00 -5.86
N PRO A 22 -13.96 -9.60 -5.59
CA PRO A 22 -14.06 -10.99 -5.18
C PRO A 22 -13.31 -11.95 -6.12
N GLY A 23 -12.53 -12.88 -5.54
CA GLY A 23 -11.75 -13.87 -6.29
C GLY A 23 -10.49 -13.34 -6.97
N LYS A 24 -10.16 -12.05 -6.85
CA LYS A 24 -8.92 -11.48 -7.39
C LYS A 24 -7.88 -11.31 -6.29
N LEU A 25 -6.66 -11.77 -6.57
CA LEU A 25 -5.49 -11.56 -5.70
C LEU A 25 -4.71 -10.29 -6.08
N TYR A 26 -4.91 -9.77 -7.28
CA TYR A 26 -4.36 -8.49 -7.72
C TYR A 26 -5.20 -7.86 -8.84
N VAL A 27 -4.97 -6.58 -9.04
CA VAL A 27 -5.45 -5.80 -10.18
C VAL A 27 -4.31 -4.94 -10.72
N SER A 28 -4.36 -4.63 -12.01
CA SER A 28 -3.36 -3.78 -12.67
C SER A 28 -4.03 -2.58 -13.33
N ILE A 29 -3.39 -1.42 -13.23
CA ILE A 29 -3.77 -0.19 -13.91
C ILE A 29 -2.67 0.14 -14.90
N LYS A 30 -3.07 0.31 -16.16
CA LYS A 30 -2.21 0.85 -17.21
C LYS A 30 -2.27 2.39 -17.10
N GLY A 31 -1.18 3.03 -16.68
CA GLY A 31 -1.08 4.49 -16.63
C GLY A 31 -0.82 5.13 -18.00
N ASP A 32 -0.02 6.17 -18.02
CA ASP A 32 0.34 6.97 -19.20
C ASP A 32 1.03 6.14 -20.31
N PRO A 33 0.43 6.03 -21.52
CA PRO A 33 1.05 5.35 -22.66
C PRO A 33 2.40 5.93 -23.05
N SER A 34 2.58 7.25 -22.97
CA SER A 34 3.85 7.91 -23.34
C SER A 34 4.99 7.44 -22.45
N LEU A 35 4.74 7.22 -21.15
CA LEU A 35 5.75 6.73 -20.23
C LEU A 35 6.07 5.25 -20.47
N ARG A 36 5.11 4.44 -20.95
CA ARG A 36 5.34 3.03 -21.33
C ARG A 36 6.14 2.89 -22.62
N GLU A 37 5.74 3.62 -23.65
CA GLU A 37 6.32 3.51 -24.99
C GLU A 37 7.75 4.07 -25.03
N THR A 38 8.06 5.03 -24.14
CA THR A 38 9.39 5.64 -24.04
C THR A 38 10.32 4.96 -23.03
N VAL A 39 9.94 3.83 -22.41
CA VAL A 39 10.84 3.10 -21.49
C VAL A 39 12.22 2.83 -22.09
N PRO A 40 12.35 2.36 -23.35
CA PRO A 40 13.67 2.13 -23.95
C PRO A 40 14.52 3.38 -24.10
N LEU A 41 13.90 4.56 -24.15
CA LEU A 41 14.56 5.87 -24.32
C LEU A 41 14.92 6.53 -22.98
N ARG A 42 14.53 5.93 -21.86
CA ARG A 42 14.64 6.52 -20.52
C ARG A 42 15.47 5.61 -19.62
N PRO A 43 16.80 5.57 -19.81
CA PRO A 43 17.67 4.78 -18.97
C PRO A 43 17.49 5.18 -17.51
N ARG A 44 17.53 4.19 -16.61
CA ARG A 44 17.41 4.44 -15.18
C ARG A 44 18.51 5.40 -14.73
N GLN A 45 18.12 6.40 -13.95
CA GLN A 45 19.02 7.30 -13.25
C GLN A 45 18.92 6.97 -11.76
N GLU A 46 20.05 6.93 -11.06
CA GLU A 46 20.05 6.75 -9.61
C GLU A 46 19.41 7.96 -8.93
N SER A 47 18.42 7.71 -8.08
CA SER A 47 17.85 8.73 -7.21
C SER A 47 18.54 8.75 -5.85
N ARG A 48 18.32 9.81 -5.04
CA ARG A 48 18.94 9.96 -3.71
C ARG A 48 18.75 8.72 -2.82
N ILE A 49 17.50 8.24 -2.73
CA ILE A 49 17.15 7.06 -1.93
C ILE A 49 17.73 5.75 -2.47
N ASP A 50 18.21 5.68 -3.73
CA ASP A 50 18.72 4.42 -4.31
C ASP A 50 19.94 3.90 -3.53
N ARG A 51 20.76 4.83 -3.01
CA ARG A 51 21.98 4.51 -2.25
C ARG A 51 21.70 3.92 -0.88
N SER A 52 20.50 4.11 -0.36
CA SER A 52 20.09 3.70 0.99
C SER A 52 18.74 2.98 1.01
N ALA A 53 18.30 2.47 -0.15
CA ALA A 53 16.98 1.87 -0.32
C ALA A 53 16.74 0.72 0.67
N ASP A 54 17.75 -0.13 0.87
CA ASP A 54 17.70 -1.24 1.83
C ASP A 54 17.44 -0.76 3.26
N GLN A 55 18.16 0.28 3.70
CA GLN A 55 18.01 0.84 5.05
C GLN A 55 16.66 1.53 5.24
N VAL A 56 16.17 2.23 4.20
CA VAL A 56 14.85 2.86 4.22
C VAL A 56 13.76 1.80 4.28
N LEU A 57 13.87 0.73 3.50
CA LEU A 57 12.91 -0.37 3.49
C LEU A 57 12.94 -1.17 4.80
N GLU A 58 14.11 -1.41 5.37
CA GLU A 58 14.24 -2.01 6.69
C GLU A 58 13.54 -1.13 7.75
N THR A 59 13.75 0.18 7.69
CA THR A 59 13.11 1.14 8.59
C THR A 59 11.59 1.16 8.41
N CYS A 60 11.09 1.18 7.18
CA CYS A 60 9.65 1.07 6.88
C CYS A 60 9.06 -0.24 7.42
N GLY A 61 9.75 -1.36 7.21
CA GLY A 61 9.35 -2.65 7.76
C GLY A 61 9.37 -2.67 9.29
N TRP A 62 10.31 -1.99 9.92
CA TRP A 62 10.35 -1.83 11.38
C TRP A 62 9.16 -1.00 11.88
N LEU A 63 8.84 0.13 11.25
CA LEU A 63 7.69 0.98 11.60
C LEU A 63 6.39 0.16 11.56
N LEU A 64 6.13 -0.53 10.44
CA LEU A 64 4.96 -1.40 10.29
C LEU A 64 4.91 -2.56 11.31
N ARG A 65 6.04 -3.03 11.85
CA ARG A 65 6.09 -4.15 12.80
C ARG A 65 6.11 -3.74 14.27
N LYS A 66 6.63 -2.56 14.59
CA LYS A 66 7.06 -2.19 15.95
C LYS A 66 6.44 -0.90 16.46
N THR A 67 5.81 -0.08 15.62
CA THR A 67 5.21 1.20 16.03
C THR A 67 3.70 1.24 15.76
N GLY A 68 3.08 2.39 16.03
CA GLY A 68 1.69 2.69 15.68
C GLY A 68 1.40 2.82 14.17
N CYS A 69 2.43 2.86 13.31
CA CYS A 69 2.26 3.00 11.87
C CYS A 69 1.52 1.78 11.29
N TYR A 70 0.44 2.02 10.54
CA TYR A 70 -0.33 0.98 9.84
C TYR A 70 -0.31 1.14 8.32
N GLY A 71 0.01 2.34 7.83
CA GLY A 71 0.15 2.65 6.42
C GLY A 71 1.52 3.24 6.15
N ILE A 72 2.17 2.82 5.08
CA ILE A 72 3.38 3.43 4.56
C ILE A 72 3.25 3.62 3.06
N TYR A 73 3.67 4.79 2.58
CA TYR A 73 3.98 5.04 1.18
C TYR A 73 5.47 5.38 1.04
N ILE A 74 6.12 4.88 0.01
CA ILE A 74 7.52 5.15 -0.32
C ILE A 74 7.54 5.65 -1.76
N GLY A 75 7.91 6.91 -1.95
CA GLY A 75 8.21 7.48 -3.25
C GLY A 75 9.71 7.38 -3.51
N PHE A 76 10.13 6.35 -4.24
CA PHE A 76 11.55 6.15 -4.52
C PHE A 76 12.12 7.30 -5.36
N ASN A 77 11.38 7.76 -6.37
CA ASN A 77 11.83 8.88 -7.20
C ASN A 77 11.73 10.26 -6.49
N SER A 78 10.88 10.41 -5.48
CA SER A 78 10.76 11.65 -4.71
C SER A 78 11.58 11.63 -3.40
N SER A 79 12.18 10.49 -3.05
CA SER A 79 12.87 10.29 -1.76
C SER A 79 11.97 10.64 -0.56
N GLU A 80 10.70 10.27 -0.66
CA GLU A 80 9.66 10.60 0.29
C GLU A 80 9.12 9.32 0.96
N VAL A 81 8.92 9.35 2.27
CA VAL A 81 8.17 8.33 3.00
C VAL A 81 6.98 8.98 3.68
N ARG A 82 5.76 8.50 3.38
CA ARG A 82 4.56 8.88 4.14
C ARG A 82 4.20 7.81 5.14
N THR A 83 3.79 8.21 6.33
CA THR A 83 3.35 7.28 7.36
C THR A 83 1.94 7.63 7.83
N GLU A 84 1.13 6.60 8.05
CA GLU A 84 -0.19 6.71 8.66
C GLU A 84 -0.19 5.93 9.98
N SER A 85 -0.70 6.55 11.04
CA SER A 85 -0.58 6.03 12.41
C SER A 85 -1.93 5.85 13.09
N VAL A 86 -2.07 4.78 13.87
CA VAL A 86 -3.30 4.54 14.66
C VAL A 86 -3.55 5.61 15.72
N PHE A 87 -2.53 6.41 16.07
CA PHE A 87 -2.68 7.52 17.00
C PHE A 87 -3.40 8.73 16.38
N ASN A 88 -3.37 8.86 15.05
CA ASN A 88 -4.07 9.90 14.31
C ASN A 88 -4.50 9.37 12.93
N PRO A 89 -5.50 8.48 12.86
CA PRO A 89 -5.82 7.68 11.66
C PRO A 89 -6.44 8.48 10.50
N PHE A 90 -6.61 9.79 10.65
CA PHE A 90 -7.11 10.68 9.61
C PHE A 90 -6.02 11.60 9.02
N ASN A 91 -4.78 11.46 9.49
CA ASN A 91 -3.65 12.24 9.02
C ASN A 91 -2.50 11.31 8.60
N TYR A 92 -1.69 11.79 7.66
CA TYR A 92 -0.41 11.19 7.33
C TYR A 92 0.71 12.20 7.59
N GLU A 93 1.87 11.69 7.93
CA GLU A 93 3.11 12.46 8.06
C GLU A 93 3.98 12.21 6.83
N ILE A 94 4.77 13.20 6.42
CA ILE A 94 5.73 13.10 5.31
C ILE A 94 7.13 13.26 5.89
N HIS A 95 8.04 12.37 5.50
CA HIS A 95 9.44 12.38 5.91
C HIS A 95 10.35 12.29 4.68
N ASP A 96 11.46 13.04 4.69
CA ASP A 96 12.57 12.78 3.77
C ASP A 96 13.20 11.42 4.11
N ALA A 97 13.42 10.59 3.08
CA ALA A 97 13.85 9.21 3.27
C ALA A 97 15.25 9.08 3.90
N GLU A 98 16.17 9.99 3.59
CA GLU A 98 17.50 9.99 4.21
C GLU A 98 17.44 10.44 5.67
N THR A 99 16.57 11.39 5.99
CA THR A 99 16.33 11.81 7.38
C THR A 99 15.74 10.68 8.21
N LEU A 100 14.82 9.89 7.63
CA LEU A 100 14.13 8.79 8.31
C LEU A 100 15.09 7.71 8.84
N ILE A 101 16.22 7.51 8.15
CA ILE A 101 17.24 6.50 8.50
C ILE A 101 18.37 7.05 9.39
N GLN A 102 18.37 8.34 9.71
CA GLN A 102 19.35 8.93 10.63
C GLN A 102 19.20 8.37 12.04
N ASP A 103 20.34 8.27 12.74
CA ASP A 103 20.40 7.71 14.08
C ASP A 103 19.44 8.41 15.07
N GLY A 104 18.62 7.57 15.72
CA GLY A 104 17.64 8.00 16.70
C GLY A 104 16.42 8.73 16.13
N TYR A 105 16.35 9.03 14.83
CA TYR A 105 15.18 9.71 14.25
C TYR A 105 13.92 8.88 14.49
N LYS A 106 13.94 7.60 14.08
CA LYS A 106 12.76 6.75 14.20
C LYS A 106 12.37 6.47 15.66
N GLU A 107 13.33 6.39 16.58
CA GLU A 107 13.07 6.20 18.01
C GLU A 107 12.44 7.44 18.66
N ARG A 108 12.82 8.65 18.24
CA ARG A 108 12.27 9.91 18.76
C ARG A 108 10.88 10.22 18.20
N HIS A 109 10.64 9.90 16.93
CA HIS A 109 9.42 10.34 16.23
C HIS A 109 8.31 9.28 16.21
N PHE A 110 8.61 7.98 16.37
CA PHE A 110 7.59 6.93 16.30
C PHE A 110 7.42 6.15 17.59
N VAL A 111 6.20 6.18 18.12
CA VAL A 111 5.84 5.48 19.36
C VAL A 111 5.75 3.97 19.12
N LYS A 112 6.51 3.20 19.89
CA LYS A 112 6.51 1.72 19.86
C LYS A 112 5.17 1.17 20.35
N VAL A 113 4.61 0.21 19.61
CA VAL A 113 3.36 -0.47 19.94
C VAL A 113 3.50 -1.96 19.62
N PRO A 114 3.14 -2.88 20.53
CA PRO A 114 3.10 -4.30 20.22
C PRO A 114 2.19 -4.58 19.02
N TYR A 115 2.70 -5.29 18.01
CA TYR A 115 2.00 -5.51 16.74
C TYR A 115 0.55 -5.98 16.93
N GLN A 116 0.32 -6.99 17.78
CA GLN A 116 -1.01 -7.53 18.05
C GLN A 116 -1.96 -6.51 18.69
N LYS A 117 -1.45 -5.57 19.49
CA LYS A 117 -2.27 -4.48 20.07
C LYS A 117 -2.65 -3.48 18.98
N LYS A 118 -1.72 -3.10 18.10
CA LYS A 118 -2.01 -2.26 16.93
C LYS A 118 -3.10 -2.86 16.05
N MET A 119 -2.99 -4.14 15.69
CA MET A 119 -3.98 -4.81 14.85
C MET A 119 -5.37 -4.88 15.51
N LYS A 120 -5.43 -5.06 16.84
CA LYS A 120 -6.69 -4.98 17.60
C LYS A 120 -7.33 -3.58 17.56
N ILE A 121 -6.53 -2.52 17.65
CA ILE A 121 -7.02 -1.14 17.53
C ILE A 121 -7.56 -0.88 16.13
N ILE A 122 -6.83 -1.28 15.08
CA ILE A 122 -7.31 -1.16 13.69
C ILE A 122 -8.68 -1.83 13.53
N ARG A 123 -8.83 -3.07 14.02
CA ARG A 123 -10.12 -3.78 14.01
C ARG A 123 -11.20 -2.99 14.74
N LYS A 124 -10.94 -2.57 15.98
CA LYS A 124 -11.91 -1.84 16.81
C LYS A 124 -12.37 -0.53 16.16
N VAL A 125 -11.45 0.24 15.57
CA VAL A 125 -11.77 1.51 14.89
C VAL A 125 -12.66 1.23 13.68
N ARG A 126 -12.29 0.25 12.84
CA ARG A 126 -13.12 -0.17 11.69
C ARG A 126 -14.52 -0.58 12.14
N ASP A 127 -14.62 -1.42 13.17
CA ASP A 127 -15.90 -1.87 13.72
C ASP A 127 -16.75 -0.68 14.20
N SER A 128 -16.14 0.25 14.95
CA SER A 128 -16.87 1.40 15.50
C SER A 128 -17.48 2.30 14.44
N VAL A 129 -16.82 2.47 13.29
CA VAL A 129 -17.36 3.24 12.15
C VAL A 129 -18.51 2.47 11.50
N GLN A 130 -18.36 1.15 11.33
CA GLN A 130 -19.33 0.30 10.64
C GLN A 130 -20.59 -0.03 11.46
N THR A 131 -20.50 0.04 12.78
CA THR A 131 -21.63 -0.25 13.70
C THR A 131 -22.08 0.98 14.50
N GLY A 132 -21.42 2.12 14.32
CA GLY A 132 -21.74 3.36 15.00
C GLY A 132 -22.84 4.17 14.32
N PRO A 133 -23.09 5.42 14.78
CA PRO A 133 -24.17 6.27 14.26
C PRO A 133 -24.10 6.53 12.75
N LEU A 134 -22.89 6.59 12.19
CA LEU A 134 -22.68 6.81 10.75
C LEU A 134 -23.20 5.66 9.89
N ARG A 135 -23.43 4.47 10.46
CA ARG A 135 -23.99 3.32 9.75
C ARG A 135 -25.35 3.63 9.12
N ALA A 136 -26.16 4.48 9.74
CA ALA A 136 -27.50 4.84 9.25
C ALA A 136 -27.47 5.52 7.88
N TYR A 137 -26.34 6.12 7.49
CA TYR A 137 -26.14 6.76 6.18
C TYR A 137 -25.72 5.77 5.09
N LEU A 138 -25.37 4.53 5.43
CA LEU A 138 -24.90 3.54 4.47
C LEU A 138 -26.08 2.89 3.74
N PRO A 139 -26.05 2.79 2.40
CA PRO A 139 -27.02 2.00 1.65
C PRO A 139 -27.05 0.53 2.13
N PRO A 140 -28.22 -0.16 2.05
CA PRO A 140 -28.34 -1.54 2.55
C PRO A 140 -27.29 -2.51 1.98
N HIS A 141 -26.96 -2.40 0.69
CA HIS A 141 -25.95 -3.24 0.06
C HIS A 141 -24.53 -2.99 0.62
N TRP A 142 -24.18 -1.76 1.00
CA TRP A 142 -22.91 -1.46 1.68
C TRP A 142 -22.88 -2.06 3.08
N GLN A 143 -23.99 -1.97 3.82
CA GLN A 143 -24.09 -2.55 5.15
C GLN A 143 -23.81 -4.06 5.13
N ILE A 144 -24.40 -4.79 4.17
CA ILE A 144 -24.17 -6.24 3.99
C ILE A 144 -22.70 -6.53 3.66
N LEU A 145 -22.12 -5.81 2.70
CA LEU A 145 -20.73 -6.02 2.28
C LEU A 145 -19.73 -5.67 3.41
N MET A 146 -19.97 -4.59 4.15
CA MET A 146 -19.17 -4.21 5.31
C MET A 146 -19.29 -5.23 6.44
N ASP A 147 -20.48 -5.76 6.71
CA ASP A 147 -20.68 -6.79 7.74
C ASP A 147 -19.95 -8.08 7.40
N ARG A 148 -19.99 -8.48 6.12
CA ARG A 148 -19.21 -9.61 5.62
C ARG A 148 -17.72 -9.36 5.77
N GLN A 149 -17.23 -8.23 5.26
CA GLN A 149 -15.82 -7.85 5.33
C GLN A 149 -15.34 -7.80 6.78
N ARG A 150 -16.14 -7.26 7.71
CA ARG A 150 -15.81 -7.22 9.15
C ARG A 150 -15.57 -8.60 9.73
N LYS A 151 -16.44 -9.57 9.41
CA LYS A 151 -16.35 -10.95 9.89
C LYS A 151 -15.16 -11.68 9.29
N GLU A 152 -14.88 -11.44 8.01
CA GLU A 152 -13.81 -12.11 7.26
C GLU A 152 -12.43 -11.46 7.48
N TRP A 153 -12.37 -10.19 7.90
CA TRP A 153 -11.11 -9.45 8.01
C TRP A 153 -10.15 -10.11 9.00
N GLN A 154 -8.96 -10.44 8.49
CA GLN A 154 -7.86 -10.94 9.29
C GLN A 154 -6.69 -9.96 9.25
N PRO A 155 -5.97 -9.81 10.37
CA PRO A 155 -4.76 -9.01 10.40
C PRO A 155 -3.68 -9.69 9.56
N MET A 156 -2.96 -8.91 8.76
CA MET A 156 -1.77 -9.38 8.04
C MET A 156 -0.78 -10.02 9.01
N ASP A 157 -0.16 -11.14 8.60
CA ASP A 157 0.90 -11.76 9.38
C ASP A 157 2.12 -10.83 9.41
N LYS A 158 2.69 -10.66 10.60
CA LYS A 158 3.86 -9.81 10.81
C LYS A 158 5.05 -10.24 9.94
N LYS A 159 5.18 -11.54 9.66
CA LYS A 159 6.28 -12.07 8.82
C LYS A 159 6.17 -11.65 7.35
N ASP A 160 4.95 -11.39 6.87
CA ASP A 160 4.74 -11.01 5.48
C ASP A 160 5.24 -9.59 5.21
N ILE A 161 5.26 -8.72 6.23
CA ILE A 161 5.83 -7.36 6.11
C ILE A 161 7.29 -7.41 5.67
N GLU A 162 8.11 -8.28 6.27
CA GLU A 162 9.53 -8.42 5.91
C GLU A 162 9.69 -8.92 4.47
N ARG A 163 8.89 -9.92 4.08
CA ARG A 163 8.88 -10.46 2.72
C ARG A 163 8.46 -9.40 1.69
N ILE A 164 7.48 -8.56 2.03
CA ILE A 164 7.04 -7.45 1.18
C ILE A 164 8.17 -6.43 1.00
N MET A 165 8.88 -6.05 2.07
CA MET A 165 10.03 -5.13 1.96
C MET A 165 11.12 -5.71 1.04
N GLN A 166 11.45 -6.99 1.18
CA GLN A 166 12.42 -7.68 0.31
C GLN A 166 11.94 -7.74 -1.15
N SER A 167 10.65 -7.97 -1.36
CA SER A 167 10.04 -7.94 -2.70
C SER A 167 10.18 -6.57 -3.37
N PHE A 168 10.12 -5.46 -2.62
CA PHE A 168 10.36 -4.14 -3.20
C PHE A 168 11.78 -3.96 -3.71
N ASN A 169 12.80 -4.50 -3.01
CA ASN A 169 14.19 -4.49 -3.51
C ASN A 169 14.31 -5.21 -4.85
N LYS A 170 13.73 -6.41 -4.97
CA LYS A 170 13.73 -7.15 -6.23
C LYS A 170 13.08 -6.37 -7.37
N LEU A 171 11.92 -5.76 -7.12
CA LEU A 171 11.24 -4.93 -8.11
C LEU A 171 12.04 -3.66 -8.48
N ARG A 172 12.93 -3.21 -7.61
CA ARG A 172 13.85 -2.10 -7.87
C ARG A 172 15.04 -2.50 -8.74
N GLU A 173 15.40 -3.78 -8.77
CA GLU A 173 16.54 -4.29 -9.55
C GLU A 173 16.18 -4.60 -11.00
N ILE A 174 14.89 -4.61 -11.35
CA ILE A 174 14.42 -4.86 -12.72
C ILE A 174 14.97 -3.80 -13.68
N GLU A 175 15.71 -4.25 -14.69
CA GLU A 175 16.21 -3.39 -15.75
C GLU A 175 15.05 -2.88 -16.62
N GLY A 176 15.06 -1.58 -16.93
CA GLY A 176 14.02 -0.93 -17.76
C GLY A 176 12.69 -0.69 -17.05
N PHE A 177 12.19 -1.61 -16.22
CA PHE A 177 10.87 -1.53 -15.57
C PHE A 177 10.97 -1.58 -14.03
N TYR A 178 11.63 -0.59 -13.43
CA TYR A 178 11.87 -0.56 -11.98
C TYR A 178 10.74 0.13 -11.19
N LEU A 179 10.61 -0.27 -9.93
CA LEU A 179 9.66 0.29 -8.97
C LEU A 179 9.96 1.76 -8.65
N ARG A 180 8.96 2.64 -8.81
CA ARG A 180 9.03 4.07 -8.47
C ARG A 180 8.31 4.41 -7.19
N ASN A 181 7.15 3.81 -6.94
CA ASN A 181 6.40 4.04 -5.72
C ASN A 181 5.90 2.72 -5.15
N ALA A 182 5.93 2.61 -3.83
CA ALA A 182 5.35 1.49 -3.11
C ALA A 182 4.40 1.99 -2.03
N ALA A 183 3.37 1.24 -1.72
CA ALA A 183 2.58 1.47 -0.51
C ALA A 183 2.17 0.14 0.13
N VAL A 184 2.11 0.12 1.45
CA VAL A 184 1.63 -1.01 2.25
C VAL A 184 0.57 -0.50 3.22
N SER A 185 -0.59 -1.14 3.22
CA SER A 185 -1.66 -0.87 4.19
C SER A 185 -1.98 -2.12 4.99
N LEU A 186 -1.66 -2.11 6.29
CA LEU A 186 -2.06 -3.17 7.22
C LEU A 186 -3.58 -3.20 7.44
N ALA A 187 -4.23 -2.04 7.33
CA ALA A 187 -5.67 -1.92 7.53
C ALA A 187 -6.47 -2.53 6.38
N GLN A 188 -5.99 -2.38 5.15
CA GLN A 188 -6.61 -2.98 3.96
C GLN A 188 -6.04 -4.34 3.59
N GLY A 189 -4.84 -4.70 4.07
CA GLY A 189 -4.15 -5.92 3.67
C GLY A 189 -3.67 -5.86 2.21
N LEU A 190 -3.28 -4.67 1.74
CA LEU A 190 -2.91 -4.44 0.34
C LEU A 190 -1.50 -3.87 0.21
N VAL A 191 -0.89 -4.21 -0.92
CA VAL A 191 0.37 -3.64 -1.41
C VAL A 191 0.11 -2.98 -2.76
N ARG A 192 0.57 -1.74 -2.93
CA ARG A 192 0.58 -1.03 -4.21
C ARG A 192 2.01 -0.88 -4.70
N ALA A 193 2.26 -1.19 -5.95
CA ALA A 193 3.55 -1.05 -6.61
C ALA A 193 3.36 -0.32 -7.94
N THR A 194 3.96 0.86 -8.09
CA THR A 194 3.91 1.68 -9.31
C THR A 194 5.30 1.77 -9.92
N PHE A 195 5.39 1.51 -11.22
CA PHE A 195 6.63 1.39 -11.98
C PHE A 195 6.92 2.65 -12.79
N ASN A 196 8.13 2.76 -13.33
CA ASN A 196 8.56 3.88 -14.19
C ASN A 196 7.77 4.05 -15.48
N CYS A 197 7.18 2.97 -15.99
CA CYS A 197 6.26 2.96 -17.12
C CYS A 197 4.83 3.42 -16.77
N ASP A 198 4.60 3.88 -15.53
CA ASP A 198 3.29 4.25 -14.98
C ASP A 198 2.28 3.09 -14.88
N GLY A 199 2.76 1.85 -15.03
CA GLY A 199 2.02 0.66 -14.63
C GLY A 199 1.90 0.60 -13.10
N THR A 200 0.71 0.34 -12.59
CA THR A 200 0.47 0.13 -11.16
C THR A 200 -0.17 -1.22 -10.92
N TYR A 201 0.38 -1.99 -9.99
CA TYR A 201 -0.24 -3.19 -9.45
C TYR A 201 -0.74 -2.93 -8.03
N ILE A 202 -1.93 -3.43 -7.73
CA ILE A 202 -2.49 -3.46 -6.37
C ILE A 202 -2.78 -4.91 -6.05
N VAL A 203 -2.15 -5.42 -5.01
CA VAL A 203 -2.01 -6.85 -4.73
C VAL A 203 -2.40 -7.12 -3.29
N ALA A 204 -3.07 -8.26 -3.04
CA ALA A 204 -3.27 -8.77 -1.70
C ALA A 204 -1.91 -8.99 -1.04
N ALA A 205 -1.70 -8.41 0.14
CA ALA A 205 -0.37 -8.35 0.75
C ALA A 205 0.24 -9.73 1.01
N GLU A 206 -0.57 -10.70 1.42
CA GLU A 206 -0.14 -12.10 1.62
C GLU A 206 0.34 -12.77 0.32
N PHE A 207 -0.23 -12.37 -0.82
CA PHE A 207 0.12 -12.89 -2.14
C PHE A 207 1.29 -12.13 -2.78
N PHE A 208 1.59 -10.91 -2.32
CA PHE A 208 2.57 -10.03 -2.95
C PHE A 208 3.97 -10.67 -3.15
N PRO A 209 4.53 -11.42 -2.19
CA PRO A 209 5.82 -12.09 -2.43
C PRO A 209 5.78 -13.16 -3.53
N GLN A 210 4.64 -13.87 -3.68
CA GLN A 210 4.45 -14.82 -4.78
C GLN A 210 4.27 -14.08 -6.10
N PHE A 211 3.42 -13.05 -6.11
CA PHE A 211 3.21 -12.19 -7.27
C PHE A 211 4.54 -11.66 -7.83
N VAL A 212 5.44 -11.18 -6.97
CA VAL A 212 6.76 -10.73 -7.41
C VAL A 212 7.57 -11.86 -8.05
N ARG A 213 7.60 -13.06 -7.44
CA ARG A 213 8.27 -14.23 -8.05
C ARG A 213 7.71 -14.61 -9.43
N ASP A 214 6.42 -14.38 -9.66
CA ASP A 214 5.78 -14.74 -10.93
C ASP A 214 6.09 -13.72 -12.05
N ILE A 215 6.40 -12.47 -11.70
CA ILE A 215 6.66 -11.39 -12.67
C ILE A 215 8.14 -11.03 -12.81
N THR A 216 9.00 -11.52 -11.92
CA THR A 216 10.46 -11.36 -12.00
C THR A 216 11.10 -12.68 -12.39
N PRO A 217 12.12 -12.68 -13.27
CA PRO A 217 12.90 -13.88 -13.61
C PRO A 217 13.52 -14.59 -12.39
#